data_AF-A0A968UEY7-F1
#
_entry.id   AF-A0A968UEY7-F1
#
_cell.length_a   1.000
_cell.length_b   1.000
_cell.length_c   1.000
_cell.angle_alpha   90.00
_cell.angle_beta   90.00
_cell.angle_gamma   90.00
#
_symmetry.space_group_name_H-M   'P 1'
#
loop_
_entity.id
_entity.type
_entity.pdbx_description
1 polymer ?
#
loop_
_entity_poly.entity_id
_entity_poly.type
_entity_poly.pdbx_seq_one_letter_code
_entity_poly.pdbx_strand_id
1 'polypeptide(L)'
;MPNQMIYKVAYRKQRSGRISEIGGGSQSCSREQKHEGWSELANVRNYDIKSSQIWGLYRQFKEANECGCDLNINSLDKYLKGNKNILADEVGVSVDCWKGMLYGLFFGGFPKFTKEGKVPNWKKSNQYLKVEIIHKHICKELGIKTDWSDCRKKRIWNASSNDILRIRIILQRFYNQNNALINELTKWHKYLGTRYLHHRASYSGGGKRTVYITNKCDMKLELSEYLTYNQDRKERYLNREGHRKLASHILQGQEAVFIHYLTWYSSADPECPYRVLSNQHDGLVVYGSITQEYINRACLDTDFPGIQLVEKPFK
;
A
#
# COMPACT_ATOMS: atom_id res chain seq x y z
N MET A 1 -10.24 -34.80 -6.89
CA MET A 1 -8.84 -34.73 -7.37
C MET A 1 -8.11 -35.98 -6.91
N PRO A 2 -7.90 -37.00 -7.76
CA PRO A 2 -7.18 -38.20 -7.34
C PRO A 2 -5.66 -37.93 -7.38
N ASN A 3 -4.99 -38.05 -6.23
CA ASN A 3 -3.54 -38.25 -6.06
C ASN A 3 -2.55 -37.13 -6.42
N GLN A 4 -2.94 -35.85 -6.40
CA GLN A 4 -1.94 -34.77 -6.34
C GLN A 4 -1.58 -34.48 -4.88
N MET A 5 -0.29 -34.55 -4.53
CA MET A 5 0.19 -34.06 -3.24
C MET A 5 -0.01 -32.55 -3.19
N ILE A 6 -1.02 -32.11 -2.46
CA ILE A 6 -1.25 -30.69 -2.18
C ILE A 6 -0.29 -30.29 -1.06
N TYR A 7 0.83 -29.67 -1.42
CA TYR A 7 1.71 -29.04 -0.44
C TYR A 7 0.93 -27.97 0.33
N LYS A 8 0.76 -28.17 1.64
CA LYS A 8 0.11 -27.18 2.50
C LYS A 8 1.12 -26.11 2.91
N VAL A 9 1.05 -24.97 2.24
CA VAL A 9 1.92 -23.82 2.53
C VAL A 9 1.68 -23.33 3.96
N ALA A 10 2.76 -23.13 4.71
CA ALA A 10 2.69 -22.53 6.04
C ALA A 10 2.76 -21.00 5.96
N TYR A 11 1.86 -20.33 6.67
CA TYR A 11 1.78 -18.86 6.67
C TYR A 11 2.02 -18.29 8.07
N ARG A 12 2.58 -17.07 8.12
CA ARG A 12 2.67 -16.23 9.31
C ARG A 12 1.87 -14.94 9.12
N LYS A 13 1.20 -14.49 10.18
CA LYS A 13 0.44 -13.23 10.18
C LYS A 13 1.39 -12.02 10.20
N GLN A 14 1.10 -11.00 9.41
CA GLN A 14 1.78 -9.70 9.43
C GLN A 14 0.99 -8.69 10.26
N ARG A 15 1.65 -7.59 10.67
CA ARG A 15 1.02 -6.51 11.45
C ARG A 15 -0.20 -5.89 10.78
N SER A 16 -0.25 -5.83 9.45
CA SER A 16 -1.41 -5.28 8.72
C SER A 16 -2.54 -6.29 8.54
N GLY A 17 -2.37 -7.56 8.90
CA GLY A 17 -3.37 -8.61 8.67
C GLY A 17 -3.10 -9.41 7.41
N ARG A 18 -2.22 -8.95 6.51
CA ARG A 18 -1.68 -9.79 5.44
C ARG A 18 -1.01 -11.05 6.01
N ILE A 19 -0.92 -12.10 5.20
CA ILE A 19 -0.19 -13.31 5.53
C ILE A 19 1.04 -13.46 4.65
N SER A 20 2.13 -13.95 5.24
CA SER A 20 3.37 -14.27 4.54
C SER A 20 3.63 -15.77 4.56
N GLU A 21 4.05 -16.33 3.43
CA GLU A 21 4.57 -17.69 3.38
C GLU A 21 5.88 -17.79 4.20
N ILE A 22 5.96 -18.78 5.08
CA ILE A 22 7.17 -19.05 5.86
C ILE A 22 8.22 -19.62 4.92
N GLY A 23 9.42 -19.03 4.90
CA GLY A 23 10.46 -19.38 3.92
C GLY A 23 10.33 -18.66 2.57
N GLY A 24 9.42 -17.70 2.43
CA GLY A 24 9.29 -16.85 1.26
C GLY A 24 8.43 -17.46 0.14
N GLY A 25 8.55 -18.77 -0.10
CA GLY A 25 7.67 -19.57 -0.96
C GLY A 25 7.32 -18.94 -2.32
N SER A 26 6.13 -19.28 -2.83
CA SER A 26 5.54 -18.71 -4.04
C SER A 26 5.38 -17.19 -3.95
N GLN A 27 5.09 -16.62 -2.77
CA GLN A 27 4.96 -15.16 -2.63
C GLN A 27 6.24 -14.39 -2.98
N SER A 28 7.40 -15.01 -2.79
CA SER A 28 8.72 -14.43 -3.08
C SER A 28 9.30 -14.86 -4.43
N CYS A 29 8.65 -15.79 -5.13
CA CYS A 29 9.06 -16.20 -6.47
C CYS A 29 8.92 -15.05 -7.47
N SER A 30 9.86 -15.02 -8.42
CA SER A 30 9.75 -14.22 -9.64
C SER A 30 8.50 -14.59 -10.45
N ARG A 31 8.08 -13.72 -11.37
CA ARG A 31 6.91 -14.01 -12.23
C ARG A 31 7.16 -15.25 -13.08
N GLU A 32 8.39 -15.38 -13.57
CA GLU A 32 8.87 -16.49 -14.37
C GLU A 32 8.78 -17.80 -13.57
N GLN A 33 9.26 -17.82 -12.32
CA GLN A 33 9.13 -19.02 -11.47
C GLN A 33 7.68 -19.39 -11.16
N LYS A 34 6.79 -18.39 -10.98
CA LYS A 34 5.35 -18.65 -10.83
C LYS A 34 4.76 -19.21 -12.12
N HIS A 35 5.17 -18.71 -13.28
CA HIS A 35 4.74 -19.24 -14.56
C HIS A 35 5.08 -20.72 -14.70
N GLU A 36 6.34 -21.08 -14.48
CA GLU A 36 6.78 -22.49 -14.56
C GLU A 36 6.06 -23.36 -13.52
N GLY A 37 5.85 -22.84 -12.30
CA GLY A 37 5.21 -23.61 -11.22
C GLY A 37 3.71 -23.86 -11.38
N TRP A 38 2.99 -23.02 -12.12
CA TRP A 38 1.52 -23.05 -12.16
C TRP A 38 0.91 -23.22 -13.56
N SER A 39 1.61 -22.86 -14.64
CA SER A 39 0.99 -22.71 -15.96
C SER A 39 0.54 -24.00 -16.62
N GLU A 40 1.18 -25.13 -16.29
CA GLU A 40 0.81 -26.45 -16.82
C GLU A 40 -0.35 -27.11 -16.04
N LEU A 41 -0.71 -26.55 -14.88
CA LEU A 41 -1.78 -27.11 -14.05
C LEU A 41 -3.14 -26.67 -14.58
N ALA A 42 -3.85 -27.61 -15.21
CA ALA A 42 -5.20 -27.39 -15.71
C ALA A 42 -6.12 -26.84 -14.60
N ASN A 43 -6.95 -25.86 -14.97
CA ASN A 43 -7.89 -25.16 -14.08
C ASN A 43 -7.24 -24.36 -12.93
N VAL A 44 -5.92 -24.15 -12.92
CA VAL A 44 -5.28 -23.24 -11.98
C VAL A 44 -5.26 -21.82 -12.54
N ARG A 45 -5.71 -20.86 -11.73
CA ARG A 45 -5.89 -19.46 -12.13
C ARG A 45 -5.27 -18.52 -11.11
N ASN A 46 -4.75 -17.39 -11.59
CA ASN A 46 -4.18 -16.33 -10.76
C ASN A 46 -5.09 -15.09 -10.81
N TYR A 47 -5.57 -14.65 -9.65
CA TYR A 47 -6.43 -13.49 -9.51
C TYR A 47 -5.76 -12.43 -8.66
N ASP A 48 -5.80 -11.17 -9.10
CA ASP A 48 -5.31 -10.01 -8.35
C ASP A 48 -6.36 -8.91 -8.30
N ILE A 49 -6.40 -8.15 -7.20
CA ILE A 49 -7.23 -6.96 -7.12
C ILE A 49 -6.64 -5.88 -8.03
N LYS A 50 -7.44 -5.44 -9.01
CA LYS A 50 -7.06 -4.35 -9.91
C LYS A 50 -7.03 -3.02 -9.15
N SER A 51 -5.84 -2.41 -9.08
CA SER A 51 -5.64 -1.10 -8.43
C SER A 51 -6.06 -1.10 -6.94
N SER A 52 -5.77 -2.18 -6.21
CA SER A 52 -6.22 -2.42 -4.82
C SER A 52 -6.11 -1.21 -3.89
N GLN A 53 -4.94 -0.58 -3.85
CA GLN A 53 -4.66 0.54 -2.95
C GLN A 53 -5.46 1.80 -3.29
N ILE A 54 -5.78 2.01 -4.57
CA ILE A 54 -6.61 3.16 -5.00
C ILE A 54 -8.06 2.94 -4.59
N TRP A 55 -8.59 1.74 -4.78
CA TRP A 55 -9.93 1.39 -4.28
C TRP A 55 -9.99 1.45 -2.75
N GLY A 56 -8.94 1.00 -2.08
CA GLY A 56 -8.81 1.12 -0.62
C GLY A 56 -8.92 2.56 -0.18
N LEU A 57 -8.14 3.44 -0.81
CA LEU A 57 -8.18 4.88 -0.55
C LEU A 57 -9.53 5.51 -0.89
N TYR A 58 -10.16 5.09 -1.98
CA TYR A 58 -11.49 5.56 -2.37
C TYR A 58 -12.54 5.26 -1.30
N ARG A 59 -12.58 4.04 -0.75
CA ARG A 59 -13.47 3.72 0.38
C ARG A 59 -13.11 4.53 1.63
N GLN A 60 -11.83 4.69 1.92
CA GLN A 60 -11.38 5.48 3.07
C GLN A 60 -11.73 6.97 2.96
N PHE A 61 -11.74 7.54 1.75
CA PHE A 61 -12.23 8.90 1.53
C PHE A 61 -13.74 8.98 1.74
N LYS A 62 -14.51 8.01 1.25
CA LYS A 62 -15.96 7.93 1.52
C LYS A 62 -16.26 7.86 3.02
N GLU A 63 -15.59 6.97 3.75
CA GLU A 63 -15.76 6.84 5.22
C GLU A 63 -15.41 8.16 5.94
N ALA A 64 -14.36 8.84 5.51
CA ALA A 64 -14.00 10.14 6.06
C ALA A 64 -15.08 11.21 5.76
N ASN A 65 -15.64 11.22 4.55
CA ASN A 65 -16.73 12.14 4.16
C ASN A 65 -18.03 11.85 4.92
N GLU A 66 -18.37 10.59 5.15
CA GLU A 66 -19.48 10.17 6.01
C GLU A 66 -19.30 10.68 7.46
N CYS A 67 -18.05 10.91 7.89
CA CYS A 67 -17.70 11.52 9.17
C CYS A 67 -17.50 13.05 9.11
N GLY A 68 -17.88 13.71 8.01
CA GLY A 68 -17.79 15.17 7.86
C GLY A 68 -16.42 15.70 7.40
N CYS A 69 -15.50 14.85 6.96
CA CYS A 69 -14.28 15.32 6.29
C CYS A 69 -14.63 15.70 4.84
N ASP A 70 -14.47 16.95 4.43
CA ASP A 70 -14.75 17.34 3.03
C ASP A 70 -13.57 16.97 2.10
N LEU A 71 -13.51 15.69 1.68
CA LEU A 71 -12.52 15.19 0.73
C LEU A 71 -13.07 15.11 -0.69
N ASN A 72 -12.30 15.60 -1.65
CA ASN A 72 -12.63 15.48 -3.07
C ASN A 72 -12.24 14.10 -3.60
N ILE A 73 -13.21 13.17 -3.60
CA ILE A 73 -13.05 11.79 -4.10
C ILE A 73 -12.73 11.76 -5.60
N ASN A 74 -13.22 12.72 -6.39
CA ASN A 74 -13.00 12.76 -7.84
C ASN A 74 -11.51 12.94 -8.19
N SER A 75 -10.68 13.38 -7.24
CA SER A 75 -9.22 13.38 -7.42
C SER A 75 -8.65 11.98 -7.69
N LEU A 76 -9.36 10.91 -7.31
CA LEU A 76 -8.95 9.52 -7.53
C LEU A 76 -9.38 8.96 -8.90
N ASP A 77 -10.43 9.53 -9.51
CA ASP A 77 -11.00 9.04 -10.77
C ASP A 77 -9.99 9.04 -11.92
N LYS A 78 -9.13 10.07 -11.94
CA LYS A 78 -8.03 10.18 -12.90
C LYS A 78 -7.16 8.91 -12.92
N TYR A 79 -6.93 8.29 -11.77
CA TYR A 79 -6.06 7.11 -11.66
C TYR A 79 -6.81 5.79 -11.81
N LEU A 80 -8.10 5.76 -11.47
CA LEU A 80 -8.95 4.59 -11.68
C LEU A 80 -9.29 4.38 -13.17
N LYS A 81 -9.57 5.48 -13.88
CA LYS A 81 -10.03 5.47 -15.28
C LYS A 81 -8.93 5.79 -16.28
N GLY A 82 -7.89 6.52 -15.87
CA GLY A 82 -6.83 6.98 -16.76
C GLY A 82 -5.87 5.88 -17.21
N ASN A 83 -5.26 6.09 -18.39
CA ASN A 83 -4.21 5.22 -18.89
C ASN A 83 -2.89 5.50 -18.14
N LYS A 84 -2.42 4.49 -17.41
CA LYS A 84 -1.21 4.60 -16.58
C LYS A 84 0.05 4.90 -17.38
N ASN A 85 0.12 4.50 -18.66
CA ASN A 85 1.26 4.83 -19.53
C ASN A 85 1.31 6.34 -19.77
N ILE A 86 0.19 6.95 -20.19
CA ILE A 86 0.09 8.40 -20.41
C ILE A 86 0.48 9.17 -19.15
N LEU A 87 -0.03 8.74 -17.98
CA LEU A 87 0.30 9.38 -16.71
C LEU A 87 1.79 9.27 -16.34
N ALA A 88 2.44 8.15 -16.65
CA ALA A 88 3.86 7.97 -16.40
C ALA A 88 4.73 8.78 -17.38
N ASP A 89 4.33 8.82 -18.65
CA ASP A 89 4.99 9.56 -19.72
C ASP A 89 4.98 11.08 -19.45
N GLU A 90 3.88 11.63 -18.95
CA GLU A 90 3.77 13.04 -18.53
C GLU A 90 4.83 13.43 -17.47
N VAL A 91 5.21 12.48 -16.60
CA VAL A 91 6.25 12.66 -15.58
C VAL A 91 7.64 12.39 -16.16
N GLY A 92 7.73 11.55 -17.19
CA GLY A 92 8.97 11.11 -17.83
C GLY A 92 9.62 9.94 -17.09
N VAL A 93 8.83 8.97 -16.64
CA VAL A 93 9.28 7.76 -15.94
C VAL A 93 8.47 6.55 -16.40
N SER A 94 8.98 5.33 -16.16
CA SER A 94 8.21 4.10 -16.37
C SER A 94 6.95 4.04 -15.51
N VAL A 95 5.96 3.25 -15.96
CA VAL A 95 4.72 2.99 -15.21
C VAL A 95 5.00 2.42 -13.81
N ASP A 96 5.99 1.56 -13.67
CA ASP A 96 6.32 0.96 -12.38
C ASP A 96 6.99 1.95 -11.43
N CYS A 97 7.85 2.85 -11.94
CA CYS A 97 8.38 3.96 -11.15
C CYS A 97 7.24 4.91 -10.72
N TRP A 98 6.35 5.28 -11.65
CA TRP A 98 5.20 6.15 -11.37
C TRP A 98 4.25 5.56 -10.32
N LYS A 99 3.88 4.28 -10.44
CA LYS A 99 3.06 3.57 -9.43
C LYS A 99 3.73 3.55 -8.07
N GLY A 100 5.05 3.28 -8.05
CA GLY A 100 5.84 3.35 -6.84
C GLY A 100 5.67 4.71 -6.16
N MET A 101 5.89 5.79 -6.92
CA MET A 101 5.74 7.16 -6.42
C MET A 101 4.34 7.45 -5.88
N LEU A 102 3.31 7.00 -6.58
CA LEU A 102 1.90 7.12 -6.16
C LEU A 102 1.62 6.39 -4.84
N TYR A 103 2.13 5.17 -4.65
CA TYR A 103 2.00 4.46 -3.38
C TYR A 103 2.79 5.14 -2.26
N GLY A 104 3.99 5.65 -2.56
CA GLY A 104 4.75 6.49 -1.64
C GLY A 104 3.95 7.71 -1.18
N LEU A 105 3.13 8.29 -2.05
CA LEU A 105 2.23 9.39 -1.73
C LEU A 105 1.08 8.93 -0.82
N PHE A 106 0.37 7.84 -1.14
CA PHE A 106 -0.74 7.30 -0.32
C PHE A 106 -0.31 7.02 1.12
N PHE A 107 0.87 6.43 1.29
CA PHE A 107 1.41 6.06 2.59
C PHE A 107 2.23 7.17 3.25
N GLY A 108 2.23 8.42 2.75
CA GLY A 108 2.91 9.57 3.36
C GLY A 108 4.46 9.55 3.29
N GLY A 109 5.02 8.63 2.50
CA GLY A 109 6.45 8.47 2.23
C GLY A 109 7.02 9.49 1.23
N PHE A 110 6.19 10.35 0.64
CA PHE A 110 6.61 11.30 -0.39
C PHE A 110 7.20 12.60 0.19
N PRO A 111 8.19 13.26 -0.44
CA PRO A 111 8.80 14.49 0.09
C PRO A 111 7.79 15.59 0.46
N LYS A 112 8.11 16.40 1.48
CA LYS A 112 7.35 17.63 1.75
C LYS A 112 7.72 18.66 0.69
N PHE A 113 6.73 19.22 0.01
CA PHE A 113 6.90 20.35 -0.89
C PHE A 113 6.85 21.66 -0.09
N THR A 114 7.42 22.73 -0.63
CA THR A 114 7.25 24.07 -0.06
C THR A 114 5.78 24.50 -0.17
N LYS A 115 5.41 25.61 0.48
CA LYS A 115 4.04 26.16 0.39
C LYS A 115 3.66 26.51 -1.05
N GLU A 116 4.66 26.86 -1.86
CA GLU A 116 4.54 27.17 -3.29
C GLU A 116 4.58 25.91 -4.18
N GLY A 117 4.57 24.72 -3.59
CA GLY A 117 4.58 23.46 -4.32
C GLY A 117 5.93 23.10 -4.94
N LYS A 118 7.03 23.68 -4.47
CA LYS A 118 8.37 23.40 -5.00
C LYS A 118 9.03 22.24 -4.25
N VAL A 119 9.79 21.42 -4.98
CA VAL A 119 10.68 20.44 -4.36
C VAL A 119 11.71 21.19 -3.50
N PRO A 120 11.90 20.84 -2.21
CA PRO A 120 12.83 21.53 -1.34
C PRO A 120 14.24 21.60 -1.95
N ASN A 121 14.91 22.72 -1.77
CA ASN A 121 16.31 22.85 -2.16
C ASN A 121 17.23 22.20 -1.13
N TRP A 122 17.24 20.87 -1.12
CA TRP A 122 18.14 20.10 -0.28
C TRP A 122 19.58 20.27 -0.77
N LYS A 123 20.34 21.12 -0.08
CA LYS A 123 21.76 21.40 -0.37
C LYS A 123 22.65 20.16 -0.21
N LYS A 124 22.21 19.14 0.53
CA LYS A 124 22.96 17.90 0.76
C LYS A 124 22.27 16.74 0.04
N SER A 125 22.93 16.15 -0.94
CA SER A 125 22.42 15.04 -1.76
C SER A 125 21.90 13.86 -0.92
N ASN A 126 22.54 13.55 0.22
CA ASN A 126 22.12 12.50 1.15
C ASN A 126 20.73 12.72 1.80
N GLN A 127 20.14 13.92 1.70
CA GLN A 127 18.78 14.17 2.20
C GLN A 127 17.72 13.53 1.30
N TYR A 128 17.98 13.40 -0.01
CA TYR A 128 17.10 12.70 -0.95
C TYR A 128 17.00 11.21 -0.63
N LEU A 129 18.13 10.58 -0.28
CA LEU A 129 18.18 9.14 0.05
C LEU A 129 17.46 8.75 1.35
N LYS A 130 17.13 9.73 2.22
CA LYS A 130 16.27 9.46 3.39
C LYS A 130 14.84 9.15 2.97
N VAL A 131 14.46 9.49 1.74
CA VAL A 131 13.15 9.24 1.19
C VAL A 131 13.22 7.97 0.36
N GLU A 132 12.68 6.89 0.91
CA GLU A 132 12.75 5.54 0.35
C GLU A 132 12.26 5.48 -1.10
N ILE A 133 11.25 6.29 -1.45
CA ILE A 133 10.71 6.35 -2.81
C ILE A 133 11.73 6.81 -3.85
N ILE A 134 12.59 7.75 -3.49
CA ILE A 134 13.59 8.31 -4.38
C ILE A 134 14.62 7.23 -4.69
N HIS A 135 15.11 6.57 -3.65
CA HIS A 135 16.07 5.48 -3.79
C HIS A 135 15.47 4.27 -4.54
N LYS A 136 14.31 3.75 -4.11
CA LYS A 136 13.78 2.47 -4.62
C LYS A 136 13.24 2.56 -6.04
N HIS A 137 12.73 3.72 -6.45
CA HIS A 137 12.07 3.89 -7.74
C HIS A 137 12.83 4.84 -8.65
N ILE A 138 13.06 6.09 -8.21
CA ILE A 138 13.64 7.11 -9.10
C ILE A 138 15.13 6.83 -9.40
N CYS A 139 15.94 6.49 -8.40
CA CYS A 139 17.35 6.16 -8.65
C CYS A 139 17.50 4.93 -9.55
N LYS A 140 16.68 3.90 -9.32
CA LYS A 140 16.65 2.70 -10.15
C LYS A 140 16.29 3.03 -11.61
N GLU A 141 15.23 3.83 -11.80
CA GLU A 141 14.77 4.30 -13.11
C GLU A 141 15.88 5.07 -13.86
N LEU A 142 16.61 5.92 -13.14
CA LEU A 142 17.68 6.74 -13.72
C LEU A 142 19.03 6.01 -13.85
N GLY A 143 19.13 4.75 -13.41
CA GLY A 143 20.40 4.01 -13.38
C GLY A 143 21.42 4.54 -12.37
N ILE A 144 20.97 5.29 -11.35
CA ILE A 144 21.85 5.88 -10.33
C ILE A 144 22.19 4.80 -9.30
N LYS A 145 23.48 4.44 -9.23
CA LYS A 145 23.99 3.50 -8.23
C LYS A 145 23.93 4.08 -6.83
N THR A 146 23.49 3.26 -5.89
CA THR A 146 23.36 3.61 -4.48
C THR A 146 23.93 2.46 -3.66
N ASP A 147 24.84 2.78 -2.74
CA ASP A 147 25.53 1.78 -1.92
C ASP A 147 25.08 1.88 -0.47
N TRP A 148 25.03 0.74 0.23
CA TRP A 148 24.84 0.72 1.66
C TRP A 148 26.20 0.89 2.35
N SER A 149 26.31 1.90 3.21
CA SER A 149 27.50 2.10 4.03
C SER A 149 27.25 1.51 5.41
N ASP A 150 27.88 0.36 5.69
CA ASP A 150 27.79 -0.31 7.00
C ASP A 150 28.30 0.58 8.13
N CYS A 151 29.44 1.24 7.92
CA CYS A 151 30.04 2.13 8.91
C CYS A 151 29.16 3.34 9.26
N ARG A 152 28.33 3.82 8.32
CA ARG A 152 27.42 4.95 8.55
C ARG A 152 25.97 4.52 8.78
N LYS A 153 25.69 3.21 8.74
CA LYS A 153 24.35 2.59 8.78
C LYS A 153 23.35 3.34 7.90
N LYS A 154 23.78 3.76 6.70
CA LYS A 154 22.96 4.56 5.78
C LYS A 154 23.36 4.32 4.34
N ARG A 155 22.43 4.58 3.42
CA ARG A 155 22.74 4.62 1.99
C ARG A 155 23.57 5.86 1.65
N ILE A 156 24.57 5.65 0.82
CA ILE A 156 25.37 6.68 0.18
C ILE A 156 25.16 6.56 -1.33
N TRP A 157 25.35 7.65 -2.04
CA TRP A 157 25.35 7.67 -3.49
C TRP A 157 26.36 8.70 -3.97
N ASN A 158 26.92 8.44 -5.14
CA ASN A 158 27.77 9.40 -5.86
C ASN A 158 26.95 9.98 -7.01
N ALA A 159 25.84 10.64 -6.68
CA ALA A 159 25.02 11.32 -7.67
C ALA A 159 25.72 12.60 -8.15
N SER A 160 25.79 12.77 -9.47
CA SER A 160 26.25 14.02 -10.07
C SER A 160 25.25 15.16 -9.81
N SER A 161 25.68 16.41 -10.01
CA SER A 161 24.76 17.55 -10.00
C SER A 161 23.62 17.39 -11.02
N ASN A 162 23.89 16.73 -12.14
CA ASN A 162 22.90 16.43 -13.17
C ASN A 162 21.86 15.41 -12.68
N ASP A 163 22.28 14.37 -11.95
CA ASP A 163 21.36 13.38 -11.38
C ASP A 163 20.40 14.01 -10.36
N ILE A 164 20.93 14.89 -9.51
CA ILE A 164 20.09 15.66 -8.56
C ILE A 164 19.08 16.51 -9.32
N LEU A 165 19.48 17.16 -10.41
CA LEU A 165 18.57 17.95 -11.24
C LEU A 165 17.48 17.08 -11.87
N ARG A 166 17.82 15.93 -12.45
CA ARG A 166 16.86 14.97 -13.04
C ARG A 166 15.82 14.50 -12.02
N ILE A 167 16.26 14.15 -10.81
CA ILE A 167 15.36 13.76 -9.71
C ILE A 167 14.41 14.89 -9.35
N ARG A 168 14.91 16.13 -9.27
CA ARG A 168 14.06 17.29 -8.94
C ARG A 168 13.03 17.56 -10.04
N ILE A 169 13.40 17.42 -11.31
CA ILE A 169 12.48 17.55 -12.44
C ILE A 169 11.36 16.51 -12.33
N ILE A 170 11.70 15.23 -12.11
CA ILE A 170 10.72 14.15 -11.94
C ILE A 170 9.79 14.43 -10.77
N LEU A 171 10.33 14.77 -9.59
CA LEU A 171 9.54 15.07 -8.41
C LEU A 171 8.61 16.27 -8.63
N GLN A 172 9.08 17.31 -9.32
CA GLN A 172 8.28 18.49 -9.61
C GLN A 172 7.16 18.18 -10.61
N ARG A 173 7.44 17.44 -11.69
CA ARG A 173 6.42 17.00 -12.65
C ARG A 173 5.37 16.12 -11.98
N PHE A 174 5.80 15.17 -11.16
CA PHE A 174 4.90 14.32 -10.40
C PHE A 174 4.04 15.14 -9.43
N TYR A 175 4.62 16.11 -8.71
CA TYR A 175 3.85 17.02 -7.87
C TYR A 175 2.80 17.79 -8.66
N ASN A 176 3.19 18.41 -9.77
CA ASN A 176 2.28 19.19 -10.61
C ASN A 176 1.11 18.35 -11.10
N GLN A 177 1.36 17.10 -11.51
CA GLN A 177 0.34 16.16 -11.97
C GLN A 177 -0.63 15.72 -10.85
N ASN A 178 -0.16 15.66 -9.60
CA ASN A 178 -0.87 15.05 -8.47
C ASN A 178 -1.24 16.04 -7.34
N ASN A 179 -1.09 17.35 -7.53
CA ASN A 179 -1.21 18.36 -6.46
C ASN A 179 -2.56 18.30 -5.73
N ALA A 180 -3.67 18.12 -6.45
CA ALA A 180 -5.01 18.00 -5.90
C ALA A 180 -5.09 16.80 -4.97
N LEU A 181 -4.64 15.63 -5.42
CA LEU A 181 -4.59 14.42 -4.62
C LEU A 181 -3.67 14.56 -3.40
N ILE A 182 -2.53 15.25 -3.53
CA ILE A 182 -1.61 15.52 -2.41
C ILE A 182 -2.32 16.31 -1.30
N ASN A 183 -3.14 17.30 -1.68
CA ASN A 183 -3.91 18.09 -0.73
C ASN A 183 -4.98 17.25 -0.02
N GLU A 184 -5.72 16.43 -0.76
CA GLU A 184 -6.73 15.53 -0.21
C GLU A 184 -6.12 14.47 0.72
N LEU A 185 -4.98 13.89 0.35
CA LEU A 185 -4.24 12.96 1.21
C LEU A 185 -3.73 13.62 2.48
N THR A 186 -3.32 14.88 2.41
CA THR A 186 -2.90 15.63 3.60
C THR A 186 -4.07 15.82 4.57
N LYS A 187 -5.27 16.13 4.06
CA LYS A 187 -6.50 16.20 4.87
C LYS A 187 -6.85 14.83 5.45
N TRP A 188 -6.81 13.78 4.62
CA TRP A 188 -7.12 12.42 5.03
C TRP A 188 -6.15 11.89 6.10
N HIS A 189 -4.84 12.10 5.96
CA HIS A 189 -3.87 11.69 6.99
C HIS A 189 -4.12 12.41 8.32
N LYS A 190 -4.47 13.70 8.29
CA LYS A 190 -4.88 14.44 9.49
C LYS A 190 -6.15 13.85 10.09
N TYR A 191 -7.16 13.58 9.27
CA TYR A 191 -8.39 12.90 9.70
C TYR A 191 -8.09 11.57 10.38
N LEU A 192 -7.23 10.72 9.80
CA LEU A 192 -6.83 9.46 10.44
C LEU A 192 -6.20 9.71 11.82
N GLY A 193 -5.28 10.67 11.93
CA GLY A 193 -4.68 11.02 13.21
C GLY A 193 -5.72 11.43 14.25
N THR A 194 -6.61 12.37 13.92
CA THR A 194 -7.67 12.84 14.81
C THR A 194 -8.64 11.71 15.16
N ARG A 195 -9.20 11.02 14.15
CA ARG A 195 -10.20 9.96 14.32
C ARG A 195 -9.70 8.84 15.22
N TYR A 196 -8.48 8.35 14.98
CA TYR A 196 -7.95 7.18 15.69
C TYR A 196 -7.35 7.53 17.06
N LEU A 197 -6.76 8.72 17.23
CA LEU A 197 -6.28 9.14 18.55
C LEU A 197 -7.43 9.44 19.53
N HIS A 198 -8.53 10.03 19.05
CA HIS A 198 -9.62 10.46 19.95
C HIS A 198 -10.68 9.39 20.21
N HIS A 199 -10.97 8.51 19.24
CA HIS A 199 -12.16 7.64 19.34
C HIS A 199 -11.89 6.14 19.34
N ARG A 200 -10.70 5.68 18.94
CA ARG A 200 -10.39 4.24 18.80
C ARG A 200 -9.13 3.79 19.53
N ALA A 201 -8.46 4.71 20.23
CA ALA A 201 -7.31 4.38 21.06
C ALA A 201 -7.77 3.65 22.34
N SER A 202 -7.36 2.39 22.50
CA SER A 202 -7.44 1.71 23.79
C SER A 202 -6.24 2.09 24.65
N TYR A 203 -6.49 2.42 25.93
CA TYR A 203 -5.47 2.77 26.91
C TYR A 203 -5.29 1.63 27.92
N SER A 204 -4.08 1.07 28.01
CA SER A 204 -3.70 0.14 29.09
C SER A 204 -3.09 0.91 30.26
N GLY A 205 -3.49 0.58 31.49
CA GLY A 205 -3.20 1.35 32.72
C GLY A 205 -1.74 1.46 33.16
N GLY A 206 -1.51 2.34 34.15
CA GLY A 206 -0.29 2.40 34.97
C GLY A 206 0.90 3.18 34.40
N GLY A 207 0.75 4.49 34.16
CA GLY A 207 1.87 5.44 34.04
C GLY A 207 2.36 5.79 32.63
N LYS A 208 2.32 4.87 31.67
CA LYS A 208 2.54 5.18 30.24
C LYS A 208 1.27 4.87 29.43
N ARG A 209 0.63 5.91 28.90
CA ARG A 209 -0.52 5.77 27.99
C ARG A 209 -0.04 5.13 26.69
N THR A 210 -0.21 3.82 26.58
CA THR A 210 0.02 3.11 25.31
C THR A 210 -1.21 3.29 24.43
N VAL A 211 -1.00 3.69 23.18
CA VAL A 211 -2.07 3.90 22.20
C VAL A 211 -2.00 2.81 21.16
N TYR A 212 -3.05 2.00 21.07
CA TYR A 212 -3.22 0.99 20.03
C TYR A 212 -4.39 1.33 19.12
N ILE A 213 -4.26 0.98 17.84
CA ILE A 213 -5.33 1.06 16.86
C ILE A 213 -5.47 -0.29 16.16
N THR A 214 -6.72 -0.66 15.85
CA THR A 214 -7.06 -1.93 15.22
C THR A 214 -7.56 -1.67 13.79
N ASN A 215 -7.16 -2.49 12.82
CA ASN A 215 -7.68 -2.43 11.45
C ASN A 215 -8.81 -3.44 11.21
N LYS A 216 -9.33 -3.52 9.97
CA LYS A 216 -10.41 -4.45 9.60
C LYS A 216 -10.06 -5.95 9.75
N CYS A 217 -8.79 -6.31 9.96
CA CYS A 217 -8.36 -7.68 10.25
C CYS A 217 -8.15 -7.96 11.75
N ASP A 218 -8.63 -7.07 12.63
CA ASP A 218 -8.38 -7.11 14.07
C ASP A 218 -6.90 -7.05 14.48
N MET A 219 -6.03 -6.54 13.59
CA MET A 219 -4.62 -6.41 13.90
C MET A 219 -4.32 -5.09 14.59
N LYS A 220 -3.55 -5.17 15.68
CA LYS A 220 -3.13 -4.03 16.50
C LYS A 220 -1.86 -3.38 15.95
N LEU A 221 -1.88 -2.05 15.86
CA LEU A 221 -0.72 -1.20 15.66
C LEU A 221 -0.53 -0.30 16.89
N GLU A 222 0.62 -0.40 17.52
CA GLU A 222 1.02 0.52 18.59
C GLU A 222 1.52 1.84 17.98
N LEU A 223 1.00 2.97 18.49
CA LEU A 223 1.33 4.31 18.01
C LEU A 223 2.04 5.20 19.03
N SER A 224 2.26 4.72 20.24
CA SER A 224 2.80 5.48 21.38
C SER A 224 4.09 6.24 21.05
N GLU A 225 5.04 5.58 20.39
CA GLU A 225 6.35 6.14 20.02
C GLU A 225 6.28 7.19 18.91
N TYR A 226 5.13 7.32 18.23
CA TYR A 226 4.91 8.31 17.18
C TYR A 226 4.16 9.54 17.66
N LEU A 227 3.74 9.57 18.93
CA LEU A 227 3.05 10.72 19.50
C LEU A 227 4.05 11.83 19.83
N THR A 228 3.74 13.03 19.38
CA THR A 228 4.44 14.27 19.76
C THR A 228 3.47 15.15 20.54
N TYR A 229 3.96 15.81 21.59
CA TYR A 229 3.17 16.75 22.37
C TYR A 229 3.39 18.17 21.86
N ASN A 230 2.29 18.86 21.54
CA ASN A 230 2.30 20.29 21.26
C ASN A 230 2.04 21.04 22.58
N GLN A 231 3.02 21.81 23.06
CA GLN A 231 2.90 22.56 24.31
C GLN A 231 1.84 23.66 24.22
N ASP A 232 1.80 24.40 23.10
CA ASP A 232 0.89 25.54 22.90
C ASP A 232 -0.57 25.10 22.91
N ARG A 233 -0.85 23.96 22.27
CA ARG A 233 -2.21 23.40 22.15
C ARG A 233 -2.58 22.42 23.25
N LYS A 234 -1.62 22.08 24.12
CA LYS A 234 -1.74 21.04 25.15
C LYS A 234 -2.30 19.72 24.61
N GLU A 235 -1.94 19.34 23.39
CA GLU A 235 -2.48 18.17 22.68
C GLU A 235 -1.37 17.25 22.16
N ARG A 236 -1.68 15.95 22.04
CA ARG A 236 -0.81 14.98 21.35
C ARG A 236 -1.26 14.79 19.92
N TYR A 237 -0.31 14.72 19.00
CA TYR A 237 -0.55 14.43 17.59
C TYR A 237 0.44 13.39 17.07
N LEU A 238 0.07 12.71 15.98
CA LEU A 238 0.99 11.78 15.32
C LEU A 238 2.06 12.56 14.57
N ASN A 239 3.32 12.18 14.76
CA ASN A 239 4.38 12.62 13.88
C ASN A 239 4.20 11.99 12.49
N ARG A 240 5.04 12.42 11.55
CA ARG A 240 4.97 11.97 10.16
C ARG A 240 5.05 10.45 10.04
N GLU A 241 5.94 9.79 10.77
CA GLU A 241 6.11 8.34 10.70
C GLU A 241 4.87 7.61 11.23
N GLY A 242 4.24 8.12 12.29
CA GLY A 242 2.97 7.62 12.81
C GLY A 242 1.85 7.66 11.77
N HIS A 243 1.71 8.78 11.04
CA HIS A 243 0.74 8.88 9.95
C HIS A 243 1.03 7.87 8.83
N ARG A 244 2.30 7.67 8.46
CA ARG A 244 2.69 6.68 7.43
C ARG A 244 2.31 5.26 7.83
N LYS A 245 2.64 4.87 9.06
CA LYS A 245 2.32 3.54 9.59
C LYS A 245 0.82 3.32 9.72
N LEU A 246 0.09 4.33 10.21
CA LEU A 246 -1.36 4.29 10.31
C LEU A 246 -2.02 4.13 8.94
N ALA A 247 -1.67 4.95 7.96
CA ALA A 247 -2.20 4.86 6.60
C ALA A 247 -1.93 3.48 5.97
N SER A 248 -0.70 2.98 6.10
CA SER A 248 -0.34 1.64 5.62
C SER A 248 -1.14 0.54 6.30
N HIS A 249 -1.31 0.63 7.62
CA HIS A 249 -1.99 -0.38 8.43
C HIS A 249 -3.49 -0.49 8.10
N ILE A 250 -4.14 0.65 7.85
CA ILE A 250 -5.55 0.71 7.46
C ILE A 250 -5.74 0.19 6.03
N LEU A 251 -5.02 0.74 5.06
CA LEU A 251 -5.20 0.38 3.65
C LEU A 251 -4.85 -1.10 3.38
N GLN A 252 -3.73 -1.60 3.93
CA GLN A 252 -3.36 -3.00 3.76
C GLN A 252 -4.28 -3.95 4.51
N GLY A 253 -4.79 -3.56 5.68
CA GLY A 253 -5.76 -4.37 6.42
C GLY A 253 -7.10 -4.50 5.69
N GLN A 254 -7.55 -3.42 5.06
CA GLN A 254 -8.76 -3.44 4.25
C GLN A 254 -8.62 -4.36 3.02
N GLU A 255 -7.46 -4.37 2.36
CA GLU A 255 -7.17 -5.32 1.28
C GLU A 255 -7.07 -6.77 1.79
N ALA A 256 -6.36 -6.98 2.90
CA ALA A 256 -6.14 -8.30 3.46
C ALA A 256 -7.45 -8.97 3.90
N VAL A 257 -8.36 -8.22 4.53
CA VAL A 257 -9.65 -8.79 4.97
C VAL A 257 -10.47 -9.29 3.77
N PHE A 258 -10.48 -8.56 2.64
CA PHE A 258 -11.18 -8.99 1.44
C PHE A 258 -10.64 -10.33 0.91
N ILE A 259 -9.32 -10.48 0.82
CA ILE A 259 -8.69 -11.72 0.39
C ILE A 259 -8.92 -12.86 1.41
N HIS A 260 -8.96 -12.56 2.70
CA HIS A 260 -9.28 -13.55 3.73
C HIS A 260 -10.70 -14.07 3.63
N TYR A 261 -11.68 -13.23 3.29
CA TYR A 261 -13.06 -13.68 3.08
C TYR A 261 -13.17 -14.62 1.87
N LEU A 262 -12.53 -14.29 0.74
CA LEU A 262 -12.46 -15.22 -0.40
C LEU A 262 -11.78 -16.55 -0.02
N THR A 263 -10.70 -16.48 0.76
CA THR A 263 -10.02 -17.67 1.28
C THR A 263 -10.93 -18.49 2.19
N TRP A 264 -11.69 -17.82 3.07
CA TRP A 264 -12.61 -18.46 4.00
C TRP A 264 -13.75 -19.15 3.25
N TYR A 265 -14.42 -18.48 2.30
CA TYR A 265 -15.49 -19.07 1.50
C TYR A 265 -15.06 -20.34 0.77
N SER A 266 -13.84 -20.33 0.20
CA SER A 266 -13.27 -21.51 -0.45
C SER A 266 -13.19 -22.75 0.46
N SER A 267 -13.18 -22.58 1.77
CA SER A 267 -13.10 -23.67 2.75
C SER A 267 -14.42 -23.93 3.48
N ALA A 268 -15.23 -22.89 3.68
CA ALA A 268 -16.43 -22.94 4.50
C ALA A 268 -17.68 -23.31 3.69
N ASP A 269 -17.71 -23.01 2.39
CA ASP A 269 -18.84 -23.30 1.51
C ASP A 269 -18.53 -24.54 0.65
N PRO A 270 -19.22 -25.67 0.89
CA PRO A 270 -19.00 -26.90 0.11
C PRO A 270 -19.21 -26.72 -1.39
N GLU A 271 -20.16 -25.86 -1.77
CA GLU A 271 -20.56 -25.58 -3.15
C GLU A 271 -19.66 -24.52 -3.83
N CYS A 272 -18.61 -24.05 -3.13
CA CYS A 272 -17.70 -23.08 -3.69
C CYS A 272 -17.00 -23.63 -4.95
N PRO A 273 -17.06 -22.94 -6.10
CA PRO A 273 -16.54 -23.43 -7.38
C PRO A 273 -15.02 -23.32 -7.51
N TYR A 274 -14.32 -22.90 -6.45
CA TYR A 274 -12.87 -22.80 -6.43
C TYR A 274 -12.26 -23.27 -5.10
N ARG A 275 -10.98 -23.62 -5.15
CA ARG A 275 -10.16 -23.93 -3.98
C ARG A 275 -8.89 -23.08 -3.98
N VAL A 276 -8.64 -22.34 -2.91
CA VAL A 276 -7.42 -21.53 -2.77
C VAL A 276 -6.20 -22.44 -2.61
N LEU A 277 -5.22 -22.25 -3.49
CA LEU A 277 -3.93 -22.93 -3.46
C LEU A 277 -2.85 -22.05 -2.80
N SER A 278 -2.85 -20.75 -3.10
CA SER A 278 -1.93 -19.80 -2.48
C SER A 278 -2.53 -18.41 -2.35
N ASN A 279 -2.21 -17.73 -1.25
CA ASN A 279 -2.56 -16.34 -1.00
C ASN A 279 -1.40 -15.42 -1.38
N GLN A 280 -1.63 -14.44 -2.25
CA GLN A 280 -0.61 -13.57 -2.83
C GLN A 280 -0.75 -12.10 -2.37
N HIS A 281 -1.15 -11.88 -1.11
CA HIS A 281 -1.43 -10.56 -0.53
C HIS A 281 -2.65 -9.86 -1.13
N ASP A 282 -2.54 -9.29 -2.33
CA ASP A 282 -3.62 -8.62 -3.05
C ASP A 282 -4.31 -9.54 -4.06
N GLY A 283 -4.01 -10.85 -4.00
CA GLY A 283 -4.49 -11.85 -4.93
C GLY A 283 -4.51 -13.27 -4.38
N LEU A 284 -4.98 -14.19 -5.21
CA LEU A 284 -5.14 -15.61 -4.92
C LEU A 284 -4.77 -16.44 -6.15
N VAL A 285 -4.01 -17.51 -5.93
CA VAL A 285 -3.91 -18.63 -6.86
C VAL A 285 -4.94 -19.67 -6.45
N VAL A 286 -5.81 -20.07 -7.36
CA VAL A 286 -6.91 -20.99 -7.08
C VAL A 286 -6.98 -22.11 -8.11
N TYR A 287 -7.52 -23.26 -7.71
CA TYR A 287 -8.07 -24.24 -8.63
C TYR A 287 -9.56 -23.94 -8.83
N GLY A 288 -10.03 -23.87 -10.08
CA GLY A 288 -11.39 -23.44 -10.42
C GLY A 288 -11.46 -21.93 -10.73
N SER A 289 -12.63 -21.31 -10.58
CA SER A 289 -12.82 -19.89 -10.89
C SER A 289 -13.53 -19.16 -9.75
N ILE A 290 -13.02 -17.99 -9.37
CA ILE A 290 -13.71 -17.10 -8.42
C ILE A 290 -14.82 -16.38 -9.18
N THR A 291 -16.07 -16.70 -8.89
CA THR A 291 -17.23 -16.12 -9.58
C THR A 291 -17.52 -14.70 -9.07
N GLN A 292 -18.24 -13.92 -9.87
CA GLN A 292 -18.67 -12.57 -9.50
C GLN A 292 -19.55 -12.57 -8.23
N GLU A 293 -20.31 -13.65 -8.00
CA GLU A 293 -21.11 -13.83 -6.79
C GLU A 293 -20.24 -13.80 -5.52
N TYR A 294 -19.17 -14.60 -5.46
CA TYR A 294 -18.25 -14.62 -4.31
C TYR A 294 -17.48 -13.30 -4.16
N ILE A 295 -17.14 -12.64 -5.27
CA ILE A 295 -16.53 -11.30 -5.24
C ILE A 295 -17.51 -10.29 -4.62
N ASN A 296 -18.77 -10.29 -5.04
CA ASN A 296 -19.80 -9.39 -4.51
C ASN A 296 -20.07 -9.66 -3.03
N ARG A 297 -20.16 -10.94 -2.64
CA ARG A 297 -20.32 -11.36 -1.25
C ARG A 297 -19.16 -10.86 -0.38
N ALA A 298 -17.91 -11.07 -0.82
CA ALA A 298 -16.73 -10.54 -0.11
C ALA A 298 -16.75 -9.01 -0.02
N CYS A 299 -17.17 -8.30 -1.07
CA CYS A 299 -17.29 -6.83 -1.05
C CYS A 299 -18.31 -6.36 0.01
N LEU A 300 -19.45 -7.07 0.14
CA LEU A 300 -20.47 -6.77 1.14
C LEU A 300 -19.97 -7.04 2.55
N ASP A 301 -19.44 -8.25 2.81
CA ASP A 301 -19.01 -8.67 4.14
C ASP A 301 -17.81 -7.85 4.67
N THR A 302 -17.01 -7.28 3.77
CA THR A 302 -15.85 -6.45 4.15
C THR A 302 -16.09 -4.96 4.05
N ASP A 303 -17.27 -4.53 3.60
CA ASP A 303 -17.56 -3.12 3.27
C ASP A 303 -16.44 -2.52 2.39
N PHE A 304 -16.18 -3.20 1.27
CA PHE A 304 -15.17 -2.80 0.30
C PHE A 304 -15.76 -2.80 -1.13
N PRO A 305 -16.76 -1.93 -1.40
CA PRO A 305 -17.48 -1.91 -2.66
C PRO A 305 -16.60 -1.44 -3.82
N GLY A 306 -16.90 -1.94 -5.02
CA GLY A 306 -16.27 -1.52 -6.28
C GLY A 306 -14.92 -2.19 -6.56
N ILE A 307 -14.44 -3.10 -5.71
CA ILE A 307 -13.28 -3.92 -6.02
C ILE A 307 -13.53 -4.68 -7.33
N GLN A 308 -12.49 -4.68 -8.17
CA GLN A 308 -12.41 -5.54 -9.33
C GLN A 308 -11.31 -6.56 -9.10
N LEU A 309 -11.68 -7.83 -9.01
CA LEU A 309 -10.74 -8.94 -9.03
C LEU A 309 -10.55 -9.36 -10.49
N VAL A 310 -9.31 -9.37 -10.98
CA VAL A 310 -9.01 -9.71 -12.37
C VAL A 310 -8.12 -10.92 -12.44
N GLU A 311 -8.43 -11.81 -13.38
CA GLU A 311 -7.54 -12.90 -13.73
C GLU A 311 -6.30 -12.32 -14.44
N LYS A 312 -5.12 -12.75 -14.02
CA LYS A 312 -3.85 -12.38 -14.64
C LYS A 312 -3.17 -13.64 -15.18
N PRO A 313 -2.44 -13.52 -16.30
CA PRO A 313 -1.54 -14.59 -16.68
C PRO A 313 -0.48 -14.79 -15.58
N PHE A 314 0.10 -15.97 -15.52
CA PHE A 314 1.28 -16.21 -14.68
C PHE A 314 2.56 -15.59 -15.27
N LYS A 315 2.50 -15.04 -16.50
CA LYS A 315 3.58 -14.31 -17.19
C LYS A 315 3.62 -12.84 -16.79
#